data_AF-A0A1A9D9Z5-F1
#
_entry.id   AF-A0A1A9D9Z5-F1
#
_cell.length_a   1.000
_cell.length_b   1.000
_cell.length_c   1.000
_cell.angle_alpha   90.00
_cell.angle_beta   90.00
_cell.angle_gamma   90.00
#
_symmetry.space_group_name_H-M   'P 1'
#
loop_
_entity.id
_entity.type
_entity.pdbx_description
1 polymer ?
#
loop_
_entity_poly.entity_id
_entity_poly.type
_entity_poly.pdbx_seq_one_letter_code
_entity_poly.pdbx_strand_id
1 'polypeptide(L)'
;MDTNTRPGTIELIRLADPGQSVSVRLRSAEPALESLGVRYYDAEAVVTSDFVNGTVHLGFDSEDLSDWGQLLDAVEEAERDAEQAADPEEPFAADWPRSGRTAYLRVICGDPYVVEVRDGGGTGVVVAVPLDMGEEWTAECRERLAAARAALGRTRAG
;
A
#
# COMPACT_ATOMS: atom_id res chain seq x y z
N MET A 1 -15.27 11.07 -8.14
CA MET A 1 -15.64 11.53 -6.79
C MET A 1 -15.62 10.28 -5.92
N ASP A 2 -14.49 9.98 -5.29
CA ASP A 2 -14.30 8.79 -4.47
C ASP A 2 -15.20 8.89 -3.22
N THR A 3 -16.33 8.17 -3.21
CA THR A 3 -17.34 8.22 -2.15
C THR A 3 -17.03 7.35 -0.94
N ASN A 4 -15.81 6.81 -0.82
CA ASN A 4 -15.50 5.76 0.16
C ASN A 4 -14.56 6.16 1.31
N THR A 5 -14.13 7.42 1.39
CA THR A 5 -13.33 7.88 2.54
C THR A 5 -14.26 8.28 3.67
N ARG A 6 -14.44 7.38 4.65
CA ARG A 6 -15.17 7.70 5.88
C ARG A 6 -14.44 8.83 6.62
N PRO A 7 -15.15 9.82 7.19
CA PRO A 7 -14.51 10.85 7.98
C PRO A 7 -13.75 10.22 9.15
N GLY A 8 -12.45 10.54 9.27
CA GLY A 8 -11.54 9.98 10.29
C GLY A 8 -10.63 8.86 9.80
N THR A 9 -10.83 8.35 8.57
CA THR A 9 -9.94 7.37 7.94
C THR A 9 -8.73 8.06 7.30
N ILE A 10 -7.53 7.49 7.48
CA ILE A 10 -6.30 7.95 6.84
C ILE A 10 -6.00 7.02 5.66
N GLU A 11 -6.05 7.53 4.44
CA GLU A 11 -5.58 6.79 3.26
C GLU A 11 -4.06 6.87 3.19
N LEU A 12 -3.39 5.73 3.31
CA LEU A 12 -1.94 5.62 3.31
C LEU A 12 -1.40 5.34 1.90
N ILE A 13 -2.01 4.36 1.23
CA ILE A 13 -1.63 3.92 -0.11
C ILE A 13 -2.85 4.05 -1.00
N ARG A 14 -2.67 4.59 -2.20
CA ARG A 14 -3.66 4.56 -3.26
C ARG A 14 -2.94 4.32 -4.58
N LEU A 15 -3.11 3.13 -5.12
CA LEU A 15 -2.64 2.72 -6.44
C LEU A 15 -3.89 2.61 -7.32
N ALA A 16 -3.96 3.38 -8.40
CA ALA A 16 -5.19 3.51 -9.16
C ALA A 16 -4.92 3.82 -10.63
N ASP A 17 -5.83 3.36 -11.48
CA ASP A 17 -6.01 3.80 -12.86
C ASP A 17 -7.46 4.35 -13.01
N PRO A 18 -7.91 4.75 -14.22
CA PRO A 18 -9.26 5.29 -14.40
C PRO A 18 -10.42 4.34 -14.03
N GLY A 19 -10.22 3.02 -14.03
CA GLY A 19 -11.27 2.02 -13.84
C GLY A 19 -11.19 1.24 -12.53
N GLN A 20 -10.02 1.17 -11.91
CA GLN A 20 -9.81 0.37 -10.70
C GLN A 20 -8.75 0.93 -9.77
N SER A 21 -8.76 0.44 -8.52
CA SER A 21 -7.80 0.84 -7.51
C SER A 21 -7.57 -0.22 -6.45
N VAL A 22 -6.38 -0.17 -5.87
CA VAL A 22 -6.01 -0.82 -4.61
C VAL A 22 -5.60 0.27 -3.64
N SER A 23 -6.29 0.38 -2.51
CA SER A 23 -5.94 1.34 -1.47
C SER A 23 -5.72 0.67 -0.12
N VAL A 24 -4.85 1.27 0.69
CA VAL A 24 -4.66 0.89 2.09
C VAL A 24 -5.04 2.07 2.95
N ARG A 25 -5.92 1.81 3.93
CA ARG A 25 -6.45 2.86 4.80
C ARG A 25 -6.47 2.43 6.26
N LEU A 26 -6.10 3.37 7.13
CA LEU A 26 -6.23 3.21 8.58
C LEU A 26 -7.64 3.62 8.99
N ARG A 27 -8.30 2.76 9.75
CA ARG A 27 -9.67 3.00 10.23
C ARG A 27 -9.74 4.14 11.25
N SER A 28 -8.64 4.40 11.96
CA SER A 28 -8.50 5.47 12.94
C SER A 28 -7.07 5.99 12.98
N ALA A 29 -6.90 7.25 13.37
CA ALA A 29 -5.61 7.85 13.72
C ALA A 29 -5.14 7.49 15.15
N GLU A 30 -6.02 6.91 15.95
CA GLU A 30 -5.74 6.40 17.28
C GLU A 30 -5.31 4.93 17.19
N PRO A 31 -4.27 4.52 17.95
CA PRO A 31 -3.86 3.13 17.97
C PRO A 31 -4.93 2.25 18.64
N ALA A 32 -5.18 1.07 18.06
CA ALA A 32 -6.04 0.06 18.67
C ALA A 32 -5.36 -0.63 19.86
N LEU A 33 -4.03 -0.72 19.81
CA LEU A 33 -3.21 -1.30 20.87
C LEU A 33 -1.85 -0.60 20.92
N GLU A 34 -1.32 -0.39 22.11
CA GLU A 34 0.08 -0.03 22.32
C GLU A 34 0.75 -1.08 23.21
N SER A 35 1.86 -1.64 22.74
CA SER A 35 2.61 -2.67 23.45
C SER A 35 4.10 -2.50 23.22
N LEU A 36 4.89 -2.51 24.30
CA LEU A 36 6.34 -2.34 24.27
C LEU A 36 6.81 -1.08 23.49
N GLY A 37 6.02 -0.02 23.50
CA GLY A 37 6.30 1.22 22.77
C GLY A 37 5.98 1.19 21.27
N VAL A 38 5.41 0.08 20.78
CA VAL A 38 4.90 -0.07 19.41
C VAL A 38 3.40 0.18 19.41
N ARG A 39 2.94 1.03 18.49
CA ARG A 39 1.52 1.36 18.28
C ARG A 39 0.99 0.58 17.08
N TYR A 40 -0.06 -0.21 17.33
CA TYR A 40 -0.76 -1.00 16.33
C TYR A 40 -2.07 -0.32 15.96
N TYR A 41 -2.39 -0.28 14.67
CA TYR A 41 -3.60 0.32 14.12
C TYR A 41 -4.38 -0.70 13.31
N ASP A 42 -5.70 -0.51 13.29
CA ASP A 42 -6.56 -1.26 12.39
C ASP A 42 -6.46 -0.66 10.98
N ALA A 43 -5.94 -1.44 10.04
CA ALA A 43 -5.85 -1.08 8.64
C ALA A 43 -6.64 -2.05 7.76
N GLU A 44 -6.96 -1.62 6.55
CA GLU A 44 -7.56 -2.48 5.55
C GLU A 44 -7.06 -2.16 4.15
N ALA A 45 -6.85 -3.21 3.36
CA ALA A 45 -6.70 -3.11 1.92
C ALA A 45 -8.08 -3.17 1.27
N VAL A 46 -8.32 -2.28 0.33
CA VAL A 46 -9.58 -2.18 -0.42
C VAL A 46 -9.26 -2.30 -1.90
N VAL A 47 -9.91 -3.26 -2.55
CA VAL A 47 -9.93 -3.37 -4.01
C VAL A 47 -11.24 -2.79 -4.49
N THR A 48 -11.17 -1.85 -5.43
CA THR A 48 -12.35 -1.25 -6.08
C THR A 48 -12.20 -1.37 -7.59
N SER A 49 -13.18 -1.96 -8.26
CA SER A 49 -13.30 -1.96 -9.72
C SER A 49 -14.78 -2.16 -10.11
N ASP A 50 -15.09 -1.99 -11.40
CA ASP A 50 -16.43 -2.26 -11.93
C ASP A 50 -16.82 -3.75 -11.89
N PHE A 51 -15.83 -4.66 -11.79
CA PHE A 51 -16.05 -6.10 -11.79
C PHE A 51 -16.02 -6.71 -10.38
N VAL A 52 -14.98 -6.40 -9.60
CA VAL A 52 -14.75 -6.96 -8.26
C VAL A 52 -14.43 -5.86 -7.25
N ASN A 53 -15.10 -5.93 -6.10
CA ASN A 53 -14.87 -5.06 -4.96
C ASN A 53 -14.62 -5.93 -3.73
N GLY A 54 -13.62 -5.58 -2.94
CA GLY A 54 -13.20 -6.40 -1.80
C GLY A 54 -12.53 -5.58 -0.72
N THR A 55 -12.55 -6.08 0.51
CA THR A 55 -11.83 -5.48 1.63
C THR A 55 -11.25 -6.59 2.49
N VAL A 56 -9.99 -6.46 2.87
CA VAL A 56 -9.30 -7.36 3.80
C VAL A 56 -8.61 -6.56 4.88
N HIS A 57 -8.64 -7.09 6.10
CA HIS A 57 -7.95 -6.48 7.23
C HIS A 57 -6.45 -6.70 7.14
N LEU A 58 -5.69 -5.65 7.45
CA LEU A 58 -4.23 -5.67 7.55
C LEU A 58 -3.84 -5.34 8.99
N GLY A 59 -2.80 -6.02 9.50
CA GLY A 59 -2.07 -5.52 10.65
C GLY A 59 -1.23 -4.33 10.23
N PHE A 60 -1.21 -3.27 11.03
CA PHE A 60 -0.42 -2.09 10.73
C PHE A 60 0.27 -1.53 11.98
N ASP A 61 1.56 -1.25 11.88
CA ASP A 61 2.31 -0.49 12.86
C ASP A 61 3.20 0.58 12.20
N SER A 62 3.97 1.31 13.02
CA SER A 62 4.82 2.39 12.52
C SER A 62 5.99 1.94 11.65
N GLU A 63 6.45 0.69 11.77
CA GLU A 63 7.50 0.14 10.92
C GLU A 63 7.00 0.01 9.47
N ASP A 64 5.72 -0.29 9.29
CA ASP A 64 5.11 -0.42 7.96
C ASP A 64 5.15 0.88 7.14
N LEU A 65 5.13 2.05 7.80
CA LEU A 65 5.37 3.34 7.11
C LEU A 65 6.79 3.49 6.58
N SER A 66 7.75 2.85 7.24
CA SER A 66 9.15 2.85 6.82
C SER A 66 9.35 1.83 5.71
N ASP A 67 8.75 0.65 5.83
CA ASP A 67 8.71 -0.37 4.79
C ASP A 67 8.09 0.16 3.50
N TRP A 68 7.02 0.95 3.58
CA TRP A 68 6.40 1.54 2.40
C TRP A 68 7.35 2.51 1.69
N GLY A 69 8.04 3.37 2.45
CA GLY A 69 9.04 4.28 1.89
C GLY A 69 10.18 3.53 1.20
N GLN A 70 10.70 2.47 1.84
CA GLN A 70 11.75 1.64 1.25
C GLN A 70 11.29 0.89 0.00
N LEU A 71 10.02 0.47 -0.06
CA LEU A 71 9.46 -0.15 -1.26
C LEU A 71 9.42 0.86 -2.41
N LEU A 72 8.95 2.09 -2.17
CA LEU A 72 8.94 3.15 -3.18
C LEU A 72 10.36 3.45 -3.70
N ASP A 73 11.35 3.51 -2.80
CA ASP A 73 12.76 3.72 -3.19
C ASP A 73 13.27 2.58 -4.09
N ALA A 74 12.94 1.33 -3.74
CA ALA A 74 13.35 0.15 -4.51
C ALA A 74 12.65 0.06 -5.89
N VAL A 75 11.38 0.50 -5.98
CA VAL A 75 10.66 0.54 -7.25
C VAL A 75 11.27 1.58 -8.18
N GLU A 76 11.55 2.79 -7.71
CA GLU A 76 12.20 3.82 -8.53
C GLU A 76 13.61 3.40 -8.98
N GLU A 77 14.34 2.62 -8.16
CA GLU A 77 15.62 2.04 -8.55
C GLU A 77 15.46 0.99 -9.64
N ALA A 78 14.50 0.07 -9.48
CA ALA A 78 14.22 -0.96 -10.47
C ALA A 78 13.75 -0.39 -11.82
N GLU A 79 12.94 0.66 -11.83
CA GLU A 79 12.51 1.35 -13.05
C GLU A 79 13.72 1.98 -13.77
N ARG A 80 14.59 2.68 -13.03
CA ARG A 80 15.83 3.27 -13.59
C ARG A 80 16.77 2.21 -14.16
N ASP A 81 16.87 1.06 -13.52
CA ASP A 81 17.72 -0.04 -13.99
C ASP A 81 17.11 -0.72 -15.24
N ALA A 82 15.79 -0.89 -15.28
CA ALA A 82 15.08 -1.46 -16.42
C ALA A 82 15.21 -0.59 -17.69
N GLU A 83 15.19 0.74 -17.56
CA GLU A 83 15.45 1.67 -18.67
C GLU A 83 16.86 1.53 -19.27
N GLN A 84 17.83 1.10 -18.46
CA GLN A 84 19.23 0.94 -18.85
C GLN A 84 19.56 -0.48 -19.34
N ALA A 85 18.68 -1.46 -19.07
CA ALA A 85 18.87 -2.85 -19.43
C ALA A 85 18.54 -3.09 -20.92
N ALA A 86 19.43 -3.76 -21.65
CA ALA A 86 19.17 -4.16 -23.03
C ALA A 86 18.19 -5.34 -23.15
N ASP A 87 18.05 -6.11 -22.06
CA ASP A 87 17.12 -7.24 -21.91
C ASP A 87 16.80 -7.35 -20.41
N PRO A 88 15.63 -6.86 -19.94
CA PRO A 88 15.30 -6.91 -18.53
C PRO A 88 15.07 -8.36 -18.09
N GLU A 89 15.88 -8.83 -17.14
CA GLU A 89 15.56 -10.01 -16.33
C GLU A 89 14.27 -9.74 -15.54
N GLU A 90 13.53 -10.80 -15.20
CA GLU A 90 12.17 -10.82 -14.62
C GLU A 90 11.68 -9.54 -13.89
N PRO A 91 10.39 -9.17 -14.04
CA PRO A 91 9.84 -7.95 -13.44
C PRO A 91 10.12 -7.87 -11.94
N PHE A 92 10.60 -6.71 -11.48
CA PHE A 92 10.81 -6.45 -10.06
C PHE A 92 9.51 -6.65 -9.29
N ALA A 93 9.58 -7.30 -8.12
CA ALA A 93 8.44 -7.49 -7.25
C ALA A 93 8.80 -7.31 -5.78
N ALA A 94 7.95 -6.62 -5.03
CA ALA A 94 8.14 -6.39 -3.60
C ALA A 94 6.83 -6.52 -2.81
N ASP A 95 6.93 -7.07 -1.61
CA ASP A 95 5.81 -7.26 -0.69
C ASP A 95 5.78 -6.13 0.37
N TRP A 96 4.56 -5.71 0.76
CA TRP A 96 4.31 -4.74 1.82
C TRP A 96 3.04 -5.09 2.63
N PRO A 97 3.07 -5.04 3.98
CA PRO A 97 4.25 -4.88 4.81
C PRO A 97 5.17 -6.11 4.71
N ARG A 98 6.49 -5.94 4.91
CA ARG A 98 7.47 -7.02 4.71
C ARG A 98 7.38 -8.12 5.77
N SER A 99 6.78 -7.80 6.91
CA SER A 99 6.72 -8.71 8.06
C SER A 99 5.87 -9.97 7.82
N GLY A 100 4.99 -9.98 6.81
CA GLY A 100 4.19 -11.14 6.41
C GLY A 100 3.22 -11.65 7.49
N ARG A 101 2.91 -10.84 8.51
CA ARG A 101 2.15 -11.26 9.71
C ARG A 101 0.64 -11.35 9.48
N THR A 102 0.14 -10.72 8.42
CA THR A 102 -1.29 -10.62 8.06
C THR A 102 -1.45 -10.68 6.54
N ALA A 103 -2.63 -10.32 6.03
CA ALA A 103 -2.75 -9.96 4.63
C ALA A 103 -1.73 -8.87 4.26
N TYR A 104 -1.31 -8.84 2.99
CA TYR A 104 -0.27 -7.97 2.48
C TYR A 104 -0.51 -7.68 0.99
N LEU A 105 0.15 -6.63 0.50
CA LEU A 105 0.20 -6.26 -0.90
C LEU A 105 1.50 -6.77 -1.52
N ARG A 106 1.46 -7.17 -2.79
CA ARG A 106 2.65 -7.36 -3.62
C ARG A 106 2.55 -6.45 -4.82
N VAL A 107 3.56 -5.61 -5.03
CA VAL A 107 3.68 -4.75 -6.21
C VAL A 107 4.64 -5.42 -7.17
N ILE A 108 4.19 -5.67 -8.40
CA ILE A 108 4.98 -6.25 -9.49
C ILE A 108 5.11 -5.17 -10.57
N CYS A 109 6.34 -4.70 -10.80
CA CYS A 109 6.66 -3.67 -11.77
C CYS A 109 6.75 -4.28 -13.17
N GLY A 110 5.83 -3.88 -14.03
CA GLY A 110 5.73 -4.31 -15.42
C GLY A 110 4.89 -3.32 -16.22
N ASP A 111 4.59 -3.67 -17.47
CA ASP A 111 3.68 -2.91 -18.32
C ASP A 111 2.47 -3.78 -18.69
N PRO A 112 1.33 -3.68 -17.96
CA PRO A 112 1.08 -2.79 -16.81
C PRO A 112 1.67 -3.32 -15.50
N TYR A 113 1.64 -2.49 -14.45
CA TYR A 113 1.92 -2.95 -13.09
C TYR A 113 0.84 -3.94 -12.64
N VAL A 114 1.21 -4.87 -11.77
CA VAL A 114 0.23 -5.74 -11.10
C VAL A 114 0.35 -5.57 -9.60
N VAL A 115 -0.76 -5.20 -8.95
CA VAL A 115 -0.86 -5.14 -7.50
C VAL A 115 -1.70 -6.31 -7.02
N GLU A 116 -1.09 -7.20 -6.25
CA GLU A 116 -1.78 -8.31 -5.63
C GLU A 116 -2.13 -8.00 -4.18
N VAL A 117 -3.38 -8.21 -3.79
CA VAL A 117 -3.80 -8.24 -2.40
C VAL A 117 -3.91 -9.71 -1.97
N ARG A 118 -3.07 -10.13 -1.02
CA ARG A 118 -2.93 -11.51 -0.58
C ARG A 118 -3.37 -11.67 0.86
N ASP A 119 -4.36 -12.53 1.11
CA ASP A 119 -4.77 -12.93 2.45
C ASP A 119 -3.97 -14.15 2.94
N GLY A 120 -2.64 -14.03 2.96
CA GLY A 120 -1.73 -15.16 3.18
C GLY A 120 -1.87 -15.82 4.55
N GLY A 121 -2.18 -15.05 5.60
CA GLY A 121 -2.40 -15.57 6.95
C GLY A 121 -3.82 -16.07 7.23
N GLY A 122 -4.77 -15.78 6.33
CA GLY A 122 -6.18 -16.13 6.48
C GLY A 122 -6.60 -17.21 5.49
N THR A 123 -7.31 -16.80 4.45
CA THR A 123 -7.95 -17.69 3.46
C THR A 123 -7.01 -18.17 2.34
N GLY A 124 -5.86 -17.53 2.16
CA GLY A 124 -4.96 -17.76 1.03
C GLY A 124 -5.47 -17.19 -0.29
N VAL A 125 -6.57 -16.45 -0.30
CA VAL A 125 -7.10 -15.79 -1.49
C VAL A 125 -6.13 -14.69 -1.95
N VAL A 126 -5.96 -14.61 -3.27
CA VAL A 126 -5.16 -13.57 -3.93
C VAL A 126 -6.04 -12.86 -4.95
N VAL A 127 -6.04 -11.53 -4.91
CA VAL A 127 -6.67 -10.68 -5.91
C VAL A 127 -5.56 -9.90 -6.61
N ALA A 128 -5.32 -10.20 -7.90
CA ALA A 128 -4.37 -9.49 -8.73
C ALA A 128 -5.07 -8.42 -9.56
N VAL A 129 -4.64 -7.18 -9.42
CA VAL A 129 -5.22 -6.01 -10.08
C VAL A 129 -4.16 -5.39 -10.99
N PRO A 130 -4.26 -5.55 -12.32
CA PRO A 130 -3.41 -4.81 -13.24
C PRO A 130 -3.77 -3.32 -13.17
N LEU A 131 -2.77 -2.45 -13.13
CA LEU A 131 -2.95 -1.00 -13.00
C LEU A 131 -2.01 -0.26 -13.95
N ASP A 132 -2.59 0.60 -14.79
CA ASP A 132 -1.85 1.58 -15.59
C ASP A 132 -1.48 2.79 -14.70
N MET A 133 -0.44 2.61 -13.88
CA MET A 133 0.03 3.65 -12.98
C MET A 133 0.81 4.71 -13.77
N GLY A 134 0.29 5.94 -13.84
CA GLY A 134 0.93 7.05 -14.55
C GLY A 134 2.28 7.44 -13.95
N GLU A 135 3.11 8.18 -14.70
CA GLU A 135 4.52 8.48 -14.36
C GLU A 135 4.76 9.08 -12.96
N GLU A 136 3.77 9.76 -12.37
CA GLU A 136 3.89 10.44 -11.08
C GLU A 136 3.42 9.60 -9.88
N TRP A 137 3.02 8.34 -10.08
CA TRP A 137 2.37 7.53 -9.04
C TRP A 137 3.25 7.34 -7.78
N THR A 138 4.57 7.21 -7.93
CA THR A 138 5.51 7.09 -6.81
C THR A 138 5.59 8.38 -6.00
N ALA A 139 5.67 9.53 -6.68
CA ALA A 139 5.67 10.86 -6.05
C ALA A 139 4.37 11.10 -5.27
N GLU A 140 3.23 10.78 -5.89
CA GLU A 140 1.91 10.81 -5.26
C GLU A 140 1.80 9.92 -4.01
N CYS A 141 2.42 8.74 -4.04
CA CYS A 141 2.48 7.85 -2.88
C CYS A 141 3.37 8.42 -1.78
N ARG A 142 4.46 9.11 -2.12
CA ARG A 142 5.33 9.78 -1.13
C ARG A 142 4.62 10.94 -0.43
N GLU A 143 3.81 11.71 -1.15
CA GLU A 143 2.99 12.77 -0.55
C GLU A 143 1.99 12.19 0.47
N ARG A 144 1.30 11.11 0.09
CA ARG A 144 0.38 10.40 1.00
C ARG A 144 1.10 9.83 2.22
N LEU A 145 2.28 9.24 2.03
CA LEU A 145 3.12 8.74 3.12
C LEU A 145 3.52 9.87 4.10
N ALA A 146 3.93 11.03 3.58
CA ALA A 146 4.25 12.19 4.40
C ALA A 146 3.02 12.69 5.20
N ALA A 147 1.86 12.75 4.55
CA ALA A 147 0.61 13.13 5.20
C ALA A 147 0.20 12.14 6.31
N ALA A 148 0.33 10.83 6.06
CA ALA A 148 0.05 9.79 7.05
C ALA A 148 0.99 9.87 8.25
N ARG A 149 2.30 10.04 8.02
CA ARG A 149 3.30 10.25 9.08
C ARG A 149 2.95 11.46 9.95
N ALA A 150 2.58 12.58 9.32
CA ALA A 150 2.18 13.79 10.03
C ALA A 150 0.91 13.57 10.87
N ALA A 151 -0.09 12.85 10.35
CA ALA A 151 -1.31 12.53 11.07
C ALA A 151 -1.05 11.67 12.32
N LEU A 152 -0.26 10.61 12.19
CA LEU A 152 0.05 9.68 13.29
C LEU A 152 1.06 10.24 14.30
N GLY A 153 1.86 11.23 13.88
CA GLY A 153 2.75 11.99 14.75
C GLY A 153 2.01 13.00 15.63
N ARG A 154 0.94 13.62 15.12
CA ARG A 154 0.11 14.56 15.91
C ARG A 154 -0.59 13.90 17.10
N THR A 155 -0.98 12.64 16.98
CA THR A 155 -1.57 11.85 18.09
C THR A 155 -0.61 11.65 19.27
N ARG A 156 0.69 11.95 19.14
CA ARG A 156 1.68 11.88 20.24
C ARG A 156 1.65 13.09 21.18
N ALA A 157 1.08 14.21 20.74
CA ALA A 157 1.14 15.51 21.44
C ALA A 157 -0.17 15.91 22.14
N GLY A 158 -1.16 15.02 22.18
CA GLY A 158 -2.46 15.21 22.84
C GLY A 158 -2.55 14.48 24.17
#